data_AF-A0A4U5MPV2-F1
#
_entry.id   AF-A0A4U5MPV2-F1
#
_cell.length_a   1.000
_cell.length_b   1.000
_cell.length_c   1.000
_cell.angle_alpha   90.00
_cell.angle_beta   90.00
_cell.angle_gamma   90.00
#
_symmetry.space_group_name_H-M   'P 1'
#
loop_
_entity.id
_entity.type
_entity.pdbx_description
1 polymer ?
#
loop_
_entity_poly.entity_id
_entity_poly.type
_entity_poly.pdbx_seq_one_letter_code
_entity_poly.pdbx_strand_id
1 'polypeptide(L)'
;MAMFFTSKCGIIYTPQTLLLAYDYSKPLTYAVNRIALLISLFSFFISLLSYLVIFIYLGTRREKPTGASKDRSVLVFGVLKFIFDSIAISLFAIQPLPRETWTEVVTTVLYTFDFYYISLVLYLILNRTLRNEFFGAAKLKQIFKSSQPDPTAI
;
A
#
# COMPACT_ATOMS: atom_id res chain seq x y z
N MET A 1 18.08 -10.46 -2.05
CA MET A 1 18.81 -10.10 -0.82
C MET A 1 20.12 -10.87 -0.63
N ALA A 2 20.17 -12.20 -0.78
CA ALA A 2 21.41 -12.99 -0.59
C ALA A 2 22.60 -12.59 -1.49
N MET A 3 22.35 -12.01 -2.68
CA MET A 3 23.39 -11.62 -3.63
C MET A 3 24.31 -10.49 -3.15
N PHE A 4 23.85 -9.65 -2.20
CA PHE A 4 24.62 -8.49 -1.71
C PHE A 4 25.74 -8.86 -0.74
N PHE A 5 25.76 -10.10 -0.20
CA PHE A 5 26.84 -10.56 0.68
C PHE A 5 28.09 -11.06 -0.07
N THR A 6 28.06 -11.07 -1.40
CA THR A 6 29.23 -11.46 -2.20
C THR A 6 30.25 -10.30 -2.25
N SER A 7 31.54 -10.57 -2.01
CA SER A 7 32.67 -9.61 -2.04
C SER A 7 32.71 -8.69 -3.29
N LYS A 8 32.12 -9.14 -4.40
CA LYS A 8 32.02 -8.41 -5.68
C LYS A 8 30.85 -7.42 -5.75
N CYS A 9 29.94 -7.42 -4.78
CA CYS A 9 28.90 -6.42 -4.61
C CYS A 9 29.31 -5.48 -3.48
N GLY A 10 29.08 -4.17 -3.65
CA GLY A 10 29.49 -3.16 -2.68
C GLY A 10 28.30 -2.31 -2.27
N ILE A 11 28.06 -2.22 -0.97
CA ILE A 11 27.15 -1.23 -0.39
C ILE A 11 28.00 -0.30 0.46
N ILE A 12 27.92 1.00 0.19
CA ILE A 12 28.62 2.01 0.97
C ILE A 12 27.70 2.44 2.11
N TYR A 13 28.14 2.22 3.33
CA TYR A 13 27.48 2.72 4.54
C TYR A 13 28.09 4.08 4.87
N THR A 14 27.37 5.15 4.50
CA THR A 14 27.75 6.50 4.93
C THR A 14 26.87 6.87 6.13
N PRO A 15 27.44 7.26 7.28
CA PRO A 15 26.65 7.54 8.49
C PRO A 15 25.71 8.75 8.35
N GLN A 16 25.77 9.49 7.24
CA GLN A 16 24.95 10.66 6.95
C GLN A 16 23.77 10.38 6.00
N THR A 17 23.70 9.18 5.42
CA THR A 17 22.64 8.78 4.48
C THR A 17 21.79 7.70 5.11
N LEU A 18 20.47 7.89 5.11
CA LEU A 18 19.53 6.94 5.68
C LEU A 18 19.33 5.75 4.73
N LEU A 19 19.52 5.98 3.42
CA LEU A 19 19.43 4.96 2.38
C LEU A 19 20.80 4.34 2.07
N LEU A 20 20.77 3.04 1.79
CA LEU A 20 21.93 2.28 1.33
C LEU A 20 22.37 2.81 -0.05
N ALA A 21 23.54 3.42 -0.11
CA ALA A 21 24.11 3.87 -1.37
C ALA A 21 24.78 2.70 -2.11
N TYR A 22 24.36 2.46 -3.34
CA TYR A 22 25.01 1.51 -4.22
C TYR A 22 26.37 2.03 -4.70
N ASP A 23 27.40 1.20 -4.54
CA ASP A 23 28.71 1.49 -5.11
C ASP A 23 28.73 1.10 -6.60
N TYR A 24 28.60 2.10 -7.48
CA TYR A 24 28.64 1.91 -8.93
C TYR A 24 30.05 1.72 -9.49
N SER A 25 31.10 1.80 -8.67
CA SER A 25 32.46 1.45 -9.11
C SER A 25 32.58 -0.05 -9.45
N LYS A 26 31.69 -0.88 -8.89
CA LYS A 26 31.64 -2.32 -9.16
C LYS A 26 30.60 -2.65 -10.24
N PRO A 27 30.97 -3.34 -11.34
CA PRO A 27 30.06 -3.63 -12.45
C PRO A 27 28.92 -4.58 -12.05
N LEU A 28 29.13 -5.41 -11.03
CA LEU A 28 28.13 -6.36 -10.54
C LEU A 28 26.97 -5.63 -9.85
N THR A 29 27.25 -4.54 -9.12
CA THR A 29 26.22 -3.69 -8.50
C THR A 29 25.30 -3.09 -9.57
N TYR A 30 25.87 -2.64 -10.69
CA TYR A 30 25.09 -2.11 -11.82
C TYR A 30 24.17 -3.16 -12.45
N ALA A 31 24.69 -4.37 -12.69
CA ALA A 31 23.91 -5.46 -13.25
C ALA A 31 22.74 -5.88 -12.32
N VAL A 32 23.02 -6.01 -11.02
CA VAL A 32 22.00 -6.35 -10.01
C VAL A 32 20.92 -5.26 -9.93
N ASN A 33 21.30 -3.98 -9.91
CA ASN A 33 20.35 -2.88 -9.89
C ASN A 33 19.45 -2.88 -11.15
N ARG A 34 20.03 -3.11 -12.34
CA ARG A 34 19.26 -3.23 -13.58
C ARG A 34 18.25 -4.37 -13.55
N ILE A 35 18.66 -5.54 -13.06
CA ILE A 35 17.77 -6.71 -12.93
C ILE A 35 16.65 -6.40 -11.94
N ALA A 36 16.96 -5.80 -10.79
CA ALA A 36 15.96 -5.42 -9.79
C ALA A 36 14.92 -4.42 -10.34
N LEU A 37 15.37 -3.40 -11.08
CA LEU A 37 14.47 -2.46 -11.76
C LEU A 37 13.59 -3.16 -12.79
N LEU A 38 14.16 -4.07 -13.59
CA LEU A 38 13.42 -4.81 -14.60
C LEU A 38 12.36 -5.74 -13.98
N ILE A 39 12.70 -6.47 -12.92
CA ILE A 39 11.75 -7.29 -12.15
C ILE A 39 10.62 -6.42 -11.59
N SER A 40 10.96 -5.27 -11.01
CA SER A 40 9.97 -4.35 -10.43
C SER A 40 9.03 -3.80 -11.51
N LEU A 41 9.57 -3.43 -12.67
CA LEU A 41 8.78 -2.99 -13.83
C LEU A 41 7.84 -4.09 -14.33
N PHE A 42 8.32 -5.33 -14.46
CA PHE A 42 7.48 -6.46 -14.86
C PHE A 42 6.36 -6.73 -13.84
N SER A 43 6.68 -6.69 -12.55
CA SER A 43 5.69 -6.85 -11.49
C SER A 43 4.62 -5.77 -11.53
N PHE A 44 5.00 -4.53 -11.85
CA PHE A 44 4.08 -3.42 -12.04
C PHE A 44 3.14 -3.64 -13.25
N PHE A 45 3.68 -4.09 -14.39
CA PHE A 45 2.86 -4.42 -15.57
C PHE A 45 1.86 -5.53 -15.28
N ILE A 46 2.28 -6.61 -14.61
CA ILE A 46 1.39 -7.71 -14.22
C ILE A 46 0.29 -7.20 -13.28
N SER A 47 0.65 -6.35 -12.32
CA SER A 47 -0.31 -5.75 -11.39
C SER A 47 -1.34 -4.90 -12.14
N LEU A 48 -0.90 -4.02 -13.06
CA LEU A 48 -1.78 -3.23 -13.91
C LEU A 48 -2.72 -4.12 -14.74
N LEU A 49 -2.20 -5.19 -15.34
CA LEU A 49 -3.01 -6.13 -16.12
C LEU A 49 -4.08 -6.81 -15.24
N SER A 50 -3.71 -7.24 -14.04
CA SER A 50 -4.64 -7.88 -13.11
C SER A 50 -5.77 -6.94 -12.71
N TYR A 51 -5.47 -5.65 -12.45
CA TYR A 51 -6.49 -4.65 -12.16
C TYR A 51 -7.40 -4.38 -13.36
N LEU A 52 -6.86 -4.31 -14.58
CA LEU A 52 -7.67 -4.18 -15.79
C LEU A 52 -8.63 -5.37 -15.98
N VAL A 53 -8.15 -6.59 -15.75
CA VAL A 53 -9.00 -7.80 -15.81
C VAL A 53 -10.13 -7.72 -14.79
N ILE A 54 -9.83 -7.35 -13.54
CA ILE A 54 -10.85 -7.16 -12.49
C ILE A 54 -11.84 -6.07 -12.89
N PHE A 55 -11.37 -4.95 -13.44
CA PHE A 55 -12.20 -3.84 -13.88
C PHE A 55 -13.15 -4.25 -15.00
N ILE A 56 -12.64 -4.94 -16.03
CA ILE A 56 -13.43 -5.43 -17.16
C ILE A 56 -14.43 -6.50 -16.71
N TYR A 57 -14.01 -7.44 -15.85
CA TYR A 57 -14.86 -8.47 -15.29
C TYR A 57 -16.05 -7.86 -14.52
N LEU A 58 -15.78 -6.87 -13.67
CA LEU A 58 -16.84 -6.17 -12.92
C LEU A 58 -17.70 -5.27 -13.82
N GLY A 59 -17.14 -4.66 -14.86
CA GLY A 59 -17.89 -3.83 -15.81
C GLY A 59 -18.80 -4.64 -16.75
N THR A 60 -18.39 -5.84 -17.12
CA THR A 60 -19.19 -6.76 -17.95
C THR A 60 -20.28 -7.46 -17.14
N ARG A 61 -20.05 -7.66 -15.84
CA ARG A 61 -21.02 -8.24 -14.91
C ARG A 61 -22.07 -7.21 -14.48
N ARG A 62 -23.00 -6.91 -15.40
CA ARG A 62 -24.23 -6.13 -15.11
C ARG A 62 -25.18 -6.95 -14.21
N GLU A 63 -24.86 -7.05 -12.92
CA GLU A 63 -25.75 -7.73 -11.96
C GLU A 63 -26.55 -6.75 -11.07
N LYS A 64 -27.73 -7.23 -10.71
CA LYS A 64 -28.92 -6.52 -10.22
C LYS A 64 -28.65 -5.61 -8.98
N PRO A 65 -29.43 -4.54 -8.81
CA PRO A 65 -29.15 -3.43 -7.88
C PRO A 65 -29.12 -3.75 -6.37
N THR A 66 -29.33 -5.00 -5.94
CA THR A 66 -29.41 -5.35 -4.52
C THR A 66 -28.07 -5.58 -3.83
N GLY A 67 -26.96 -5.80 -4.59
CA GLY A 67 -25.62 -6.04 -4.04
C GLY A 67 -24.48 -5.16 -4.59
N ALA A 68 -24.74 -4.39 -5.66
CA ALA A 68 -23.73 -3.72 -6.48
C ALA A 68 -22.83 -2.68 -5.75
N SER A 69 -23.23 -2.20 -4.56
CA SER A 69 -22.43 -1.20 -3.84
C SER A 69 -21.13 -1.76 -3.24
N LYS A 70 -21.12 -3.05 -2.87
CA LYS A 70 -19.96 -3.68 -2.20
C LYS A 70 -18.84 -3.95 -3.21
N ASP A 71 -19.19 -4.48 -4.38
CA ASP A 71 -18.24 -4.83 -5.44
C ASP A 71 -17.58 -3.59 -6.05
N ARG A 72 -18.35 -2.51 -6.24
CA ARG A 72 -17.82 -1.23 -6.75
C ARG A 72 -16.82 -0.60 -5.79
N SER A 73 -17.03 -0.80 -4.50
CA SER A 73 -16.12 -0.28 -3.48
C SER A 73 -14.77 -1.00 -3.57
N VAL A 74 -14.75 -2.34 -3.63
CA VAL A 74 -13.51 -3.13 -3.83
C VAL A 74 -12.71 -2.68 -5.06
N LEU A 75 -13.42 -2.33 -6.14
CA LEU A 75 -12.82 -1.81 -7.36
C LEU A 75 -12.13 -0.45 -7.14
N VAL A 76 -12.81 0.49 -6.47
CA VAL A 76 -12.25 1.81 -6.14
C VAL A 76 -11.03 1.68 -5.22
N PHE A 77 -11.04 0.73 -4.27
CA PHE A 77 -9.88 0.41 -3.44
C PHE A 77 -8.69 -0.05 -4.29
N GLY A 78 -8.91 -1.00 -5.20
CA GLY A 78 -7.86 -1.52 -6.07
C GLY A 78 -7.22 -0.42 -6.92
N VAL A 79 -8.05 0.43 -7.53
CA VAL A 79 -7.58 1.54 -8.38
C VAL A 79 -6.83 2.58 -7.58
N LEU A 80 -7.35 3.01 -6.42
CA LEU A 80 -6.66 3.99 -5.57
C LEU A 80 -5.33 3.45 -5.07
N LYS A 81 -5.29 2.21 -4.57
CA LYS A 81 -4.03 1.57 -4.15
C LYS A 81 -3.04 1.47 -5.30
N PHE A 82 -3.49 1.09 -6.49
CA PHE A 82 -2.64 1.05 -7.67
C PHE A 82 -2.05 2.43 -8.00
N ILE A 83 -2.85 3.51 -7.94
CA ILE A 83 -2.37 4.87 -8.20
C ILE A 83 -1.30 5.26 -7.17
N PHE A 84 -1.53 5.01 -5.88
CA PHE A 84 -0.56 5.33 -4.83
C PHE A 84 0.74 4.53 -4.99
N ASP A 85 0.66 3.21 -5.16
CA ASP A 85 1.83 2.35 -5.40
C ASP A 85 2.60 2.82 -6.67
N SER A 86 1.88 3.24 -7.74
CA SER A 86 2.48 3.75 -8.99
C SER A 86 3.25 5.05 -8.77
N ILE A 87 2.68 5.98 -8.00
CA ILE A 87 3.32 7.26 -7.67
C ILE A 87 4.56 6.99 -6.82
N ALA A 88 4.46 6.14 -5.80
CA ALA A 88 5.58 5.77 -4.94
C ALA A 88 6.73 5.19 -5.77
N ILE A 89 6.46 4.19 -6.63
CA ILE A 89 7.49 3.58 -7.49
C ILE A 89 8.09 4.60 -8.45
N SER A 90 7.27 5.48 -9.04
CA SER A 90 7.74 6.51 -9.98
C SER A 90 8.65 7.53 -9.30
N LEU A 91 8.34 7.94 -8.07
CA LEU A 91 9.21 8.80 -7.26
C LEU A 91 10.57 8.13 -6.96
N PHE A 92 10.59 6.80 -6.78
CA PHE A 92 11.83 6.04 -6.61
C PHE A 92 12.60 5.82 -7.91
N ALA A 93 11.90 5.63 -9.04
CA ALA A 93 12.52 5.32 -10.32
C ALA A 93 13.12 6.55 -11.00
N ILE A 94 12.52 7.73 -10.81
CA ILE A 94 12.99 9.01 -11.35
C ILE A 94 14.04 9.58 -10.38
N GLN A 95 15.19 8.90 -10.22
CA GLN A 95 16.34 9.46 -9.53
C GLN A 95 17.23 10.20 -10.53
N PRO A 96 17.10 11.54 -10.53
CA PRO A 96 18.23 12.33 -10.06
C PRO A 96 17.76 13.38 -9.05
N LEU A 97 16.93 13.01 -8.07
CA LEU A 97 16.70 13.92 -6.94
C LEU A 97 18.03 14.12 -6.20
N PRO A 98 18.41 15.37 -5.87
CA PRO A 98 19.57 15.62 -5.04
C PRO A 98 19.42 14.83 -3.74
N ARG A 99 20.45 14.07 -3.39
CA ARG A 99 20.53 13.24 -2.18
C ARG A 99 20.70 14.13 -0.96
N GLU A 100 19.70 14.93 -0.69
CA GLU A 100 19.57 15.64 0.57
C GLU A 100 18.95 14.70 1.59
N THR A 101 19.48 14.68 2.80
CA THR A 101 19.03 13.77 3.88
C THR A 101 17.51 13.86 4.13
N TRP A 102 16.91 15.04 3.91
CA TRP A 102 15.47 15.25 4.05
C TRP A 102 14.63 14.52 3.00
N THR A 103 15.08 14.47 1.74
CA THR A 103 14.32 13.78 0.68
C THR A 103 14.31 12.27 0.92
N GLU A 104 15.41 11.70 1.41
CA GLU A 104 15.47 10.28 1.80
C GLU A 104 14.49 9.97 2.93
N VAL A 105 14.51 10.76 4.01
CA VAL A 105 13.61 10.58 5.17
C VAL A 105 12.15 10.67 4.74
N VAL A 106 11.78 11.71 4.01
CA VAL A 106 10.41 11.90 3.52
C VAL A 106 9.98 10.73 2.65
N THR A 107 10.85 10.25 1.76
CA THR A 107 10.53 9.14 0.86
C THR A 107 10.36 7.83 1.62
N THR A 108 11.26 7.51 2.56
CA THR A 108 11.15 6.31 3.42
C THR A 108 9.89 6.34 4.27
N VAL A 109 9.56 7.49 4.85
CA VAL A 109 8.34 7.68 5.64
C VAL A 109 7.12 7.47 4.76
N LEU A 110 7.03 8.15 3.61
CA LEU A 110 5.92 8.00 2.67
C LEU A 110 5.73 6.54 2.21
N TYR A 111 6.82 5.84 1.91
CA TYR A 111 6.76 4.44 1.49
C TYR A 111 6.23 3.53 2.62
N THR A 112 6.68 3.77 3.84
CA THR A 112 6.18 3.06 5.03
C THR A 112 4.70 3.35 5.24
N PHE A 113 4.29 4.61 5.09
CA PHE A 113 2.88 5.00 5.20
C PHE A 113 2.01 4.34 4.12
N ASP A 114 2.49 4.26 2.89
CA ASP A 114 1.78 3.62 1.78
C ASP A 114 1.58 2.11 2.02
N PHE A 115 2.61 1.40 2.48
CA PHE A 115 2.51 -0.02 2.77
C PHE A 115 1.54 -0.34 3.90
N TYR A 116 1.65 0.37 5.03
CA TYR A 116 0.90 0.04 6.24
C TYR A 116 -0.44 0.78 6.33
N TYR A 117 -0.43 2.10 6.13
CA TYR A 117 -1.58 2.93 6.42
C TYR A 117 -2.53 3.04 5.24
N ILE A 118 -2.05 3.14 4.00
CA ILE A 118 -2.96 3.23 2.85
C ILE A 118 -3.79 1.95 2.74
N SER A 119 -3.18 0.77 2.84
CA SER A 119 -3.93 -0.50 2.84
C SER A 119 -4.99 -0.55 3.96
N LEU A 120 -4.64 -0.09 5.16
CA LEU A 120 -5.50 -0.18 6.35
C LEU A 120 -6.62 0.87 6.36
N VAL A 121 -6.29 2.12 6.03
CA VAL A 121 -7.24 3.24 5.91
C VAL A 121 -8.19 2.99 4.76
N LEU A 122 -7.68 2.57 3.60
CA LEU A 122 -8.51 2.30 2.43
C LEU A 122 -9.45 1.11 2.72
N TYR A 123 -8.99 0.07 3.42
CA TYR A 123 -9.84 -1.05 3.83
C TYR A 123 -10.95 -0.61 4.82
N LEU A 124 -10.63 0.24 5.79
CA LEU A 124 -11.57 0.80 6.77
C LEU A 124 -12.62 1.73 6.15
N ILE A 125 -12.22 2.58 5.19
CA ILE A 125 -13.14 3.47 4.47
C ILE A 125 -14.12 2.65 3.64
N LEU A 126 -13.63 1.59 3.01
CA LEU A 126 -14.37 0.80 2.05
C LEU A 126 -15.37 -0.16 2.67
N ASN A 127 -14.99 -0.82 3.77
CA ASN A 127 -15.87 -1.71 4.49
C ASN A 127 -16.76 -0.91 5.44
N ARG A 128 -17.87 -0.41 4.90
CA ARG A 128 -18.90 0.30 5.65
C ARG A 128 -19.43 -0.50 6.84
N THR A 129 -19.48 -1.83 6.73
CA THR A 129 -19.83 -2.75 7.82
C THR A 129 -18.81 -2.68 8.96
N LEU A 130 -17.53 -2.85 8.68
CA LEU A 130 -16.46 -2.75 9.69
C LEU A 130 -16.41 -1.35 10.30
N ARG A 131 -16.58 -0.31 9.50
CA ARG A 131 -16.66 1.07 10.03
C ARG A 131 -17.82 1.22 11.02
N ASN A 132 -18.97 0.65 10.71
CA ASN A 132 -20.13 0.68 11.60
C ASN A 132 -19.96 -0.22 12.83
N GLU A 133 -19.10 -1.24 12.80
CA GLU A 133 -18.77 -2.05 13.98
C GLU A 133 -17.73 -1.36 14.87
N PHE A 134 -16.66 -0.83 14.28
CA PHE A 134 -15.58 -0.13 15.00
C PHE A 134 -16.00 1.22 15.55
N PHE A 135 -16.71 2.03 14.76
CA PHE A 135 -17.15 3.38 15.17
C PHE A 135 -18.61 3.39 15.66
N GLY A 136 -19.37 2.32 15.46
CA GLY A 136 -20.75 2.20 15.95
C GLY A 136 -20.85 1.78 17.42
N ALA A 137 -19.96 2.30 18.27
CA ALA A 137 -20.07 2.25 19.74
C ALA A 137 -21.45 2.71 20.26
N ALA A 138 -22.28 3.33 19.42
CA ALA A 138 -23.69 3.60 19.68
C ALA A 138 -24.56 2.33 19.90
N LYS A 139 -24.25 1.19 19.27
CA LYS A 139 -25.01 -0.06 19.47
C LYS A 139 -24.69 -0.74 20.81
N LEU A 140 -23.45 -0.68 21.26
CA LEU A 140 -23.05 -1.13 22.61
C LEU A 140 -23.75 -0.31 23.70
N LYS A 141 -23.97 0.99 23.46
CA LYS A 141 -24.75 1.86 24.36
C LYS A 141 -26.22 1.46 24.47
N GLN A 142 -26.82 0.88 23.42
CA GLN A 142 -28.19 0.33 23.48
C GLN A 142 -28.26 -1.00 24.24
N ILE A 143 -27.28 -1.90 24.05
CA ILE A 143 -27.22 -3.18 24.76
C ILE A 143 -26.98 -2.96 26.26
N PHE A 144 -26.11 -2.00 26.63
CA PHE A 144 -25.90 -1.62 28.03
C PHE A 144 -27.15 -0.94 28.64
N LYS A 145 -27.89 -0.16 27.85
CA LYS A 145 -29.15 0.48 28.29
C LYS A 145 -30.29 -0.52 28.46
N SER A 146 -30.32 -1.62 27.72
CA SER A 146 -31.30 -2.72 27.90
C SER A 146 -30.94 -3.72 29.00
N SER A 147 -29.71 -3.68 29.54
CA SER A 147 -29.28 -4.51 30.68
C SER A 147 -29.46 -3.81 32.03
N GLN A 148 -30.01 -2.60 32.07
CA GLN A 148 -30.30 -1.91 33.33
C GLN A 148 -31.66 -2.39 33.85
N PRO A 149 -31.73 -3.14 34.97
CA PRO A 149 -32.99 -3.67 35.49
C PRO A 149 -33.89 -2.53 35.96
N ASP A 150 -35.19 -2.65 35.66
CA ASP A 150 -36.21 -1.64 35.96
C ASP A 150 -36.28 -1.39 37.48
N PRO A 151 -36.02 -0.16 37.96
CA PRO A 151 -36.03 0.15 39.39
C PRO A 151 -37.44 0.23 40.01
N THR A 152 -38.50 -0.05 39.24
CA THR A 152 -39.90 0.02 39.68
C THR A 152 -40.54 -1.34 39.95
N ALA A 153 -39.78 -2.43 39.96
CA ALA A 153 -40.25 -3.73 40.42
C ALA A 153 -40.12 -3.87 41.94
N ILE A 154 -40.89 -3.08 42.71
CA ILE A 154 -41.17 -3.30 44.14
C ILE A 154 -42.65 -3.01 44.38
#